data_AF-A0A7W5QJ72-F1
#
_entry.id   AF-A0A7W5QJ72-F1
#
_cell.length_a   1.000
_cell.length_b   1.000
_cell.length_c   1.000
_cell.angle_alpha   90.00
_cell.angle_beta   90.00
_cell.angle_gamma   90.00
#
_symmetry.space_group_name_H-M   'P 1'
#
loop_
_entity.id
_entity.type
_entity.pdbx_description
1 polymer ?
#
loop_
_entity_poly.entity_id
_entity_poly.type
_entity_poly.pdbx_seq_one_letter_code
_entity_poly.pdbx_strand_id
1 'polypeptide(L)'
;MTVLMAACGIDPAARSAFAARVRQLQRLGMPPHREGRADGPAYGLAELTAFATAVRLMAAFMVPSLAARYVIECWPRLAPALLAGAREALPVSYLARRPLGNETVIVIAPSALHDLGRQGRHDERYAGTLGDIAVVSPASAIDAARRMGGGVVLDTTAFMPKLVAGFVDAAIATEQDTMLELDLLRFATWD
;
A
#
# COMPACT_ATOMS: atom_id res chain seq x y z
N MET A 1 5.31 -3.53 13.51
CA MET A 1 6.58 -3.77 12.75
C MET A 1 6.68 -5.20 12.25
N THR A 2 6.56 -6.23 13.11
CA THR A 2 6.66 -7.65 12.70
C THR A 2 5.65 -8.03 11.61
N VAL A 3 4.38 -7.62 11.75
CA VAL A 3 3.34 -7.84 10.73
C VAL A 3 3.71 -7.25 9.37
N LEU A 4 4.18 -6.00 9.34
CA LEU A 4 4.64 -5.34 8.10
C LEU A 4 5.81 -6.06 7.44
N MET A 5 6.81 -6.47 8.22
CA MET A 5 7.98 -7.20 7.71
C MET A 5 7.55 -8.53 7.10
N ALA A 6 6.70 -9.30 7.79
CA ALA A 6 6.21 -10.58 7.32
C ALA A 6 5.38 -10.45 6.03
N ALA A 7 4.47 -9.46 5.98
CA ALA A 7 3.67 -9.19 4.79
C ALA A 7 4.54 -8.77 3.59
N CYS A 8 5.58 -7.97 3.83
CA CYS A 8 6.49 -7.52 2.77
C CYS A 8 7.59 -8.53 2.42
N GLY A 9 7.68 -9.67 3.12
CA GLY A 9 8.72 -10.68 2.90
C GLY A 9 10.13 -10.22 3.33
N ILE A 10 10.22 -9.34 4.33
CA ILE A 10 11.49 -8.81 4.82
C ILE A 10 12.09 -9.75 5.87
N ASP A 11 13.34 -10.15 5.66
CA ASP A 11 14.11 -10.98 6.58
C ASP A 11 14.20 -10.31 7.98
N PRO A 12 13.97 -11.06 9.09
CA PRO A 12 14.16 -10.56 10.44
C PRO A 12 15.51 -9.87 10.71
N ALA A 13 16.60 -10.32 10.06
CA ALA A 13 17.92 -9.70 10.15
C ALA A 13 17.96 -8.27 9.60
N ALA A 14 17.09 -7.94 8.63
CA ALA A 14 16.98 -6.61 8.03
C ALA A 14 16.11 -5.63 8.86
N ARG A 15 15.70 -6.00 10.08
CA ARG A 15 14.79 -5.20 10.93
C ARG A 15 15.23 -3.75 11.12
N SER A 16 16.53 -3.51 11.37
CA SER A 16 17.03 -2.14 11.60
C SER A 16 16.89 -1.27 10.34
N ALA A 17 17.28 -1.81 9.18
CA ALA A 17 17.15 -1.13 7.89
C ALA A 17 15.68 -0.88 7.54
N PHE A 18 14.81 -1.86 7.79
CA PHE A 18 13.37 -1.73 7.59
C PHE A 18 12.76 -0.63 8.50
N ALA A 19 13.13 -0.61 9.78
CA ALA A 19 12.69 0.43 10.71
C ALA A 19 13.17 1.83 10.29
N ALA A 20 14.40 1.94 9.77
CA ALA A 20 14.91 3.20 9.22
C ALA A 20 14.08 3.65 8.00
N ARG A 21 13.67 2.71 7.15
CA ARG A 21 12.82 3.00 6.00
C ARG A 21 11.41 3.45 6.39
N VAL A 22 10.80 2.81 7.39
CA VAL A 22 9.51 3.26 7.95
C VAL A 22 9.65 4.68 8.52
N ARG A 23 10.72 4.99 9.26
CA ARG A 23 10.99 6.35 9.74
C ARG A 23 11.18 7.36 8.61
N GLN A 24 11.82 6.97 7.52
CA GLN A 24 11.95 7.82 6.34
C GLN A 24 10.58 8.17 5.75
N LEU A 25 9.69 7.19 5.63
CA LEU A 25 8.32 7.39 5.14
C LEU A 25 7.48 8.27 6.08
N GLN A 26 7.64 8.09 7.39
CA GLN A 26 7.00 8.96 8.40
C GLN A 26 7.42 10.42 8.25
N ARG A 27 8.71 10.69 8.02
CA ARG A 27 9.20 12.05 7.76
C ARG A 27 8.65 12.66 6.47
N LEU A 28 8.22 11.83 5.52
CA LEU A 28 7.56 12.26 4.28
C LEU A 28 6.05 12.52 4.47
N GLY A 29 5.51 12.24 5.66
CA GLY A 29 4.10 12.41 6.01
C GLY A 29 3.26 11.14 5.88
N MET A 30 3.88 9.95 5.89
CA MET A 30 3.18 8.68 5.68
C MET A 30 3.25 7.72 6.89
N PRO A 31 2.11 7.12 7.30
CA PRO A 31 0.75 7.47 6.91
C PRO A 31 0.40 8.88 7.43
N PRO A 32 -0.55 9.59 6.80
CA PRO A 32 -1.11 10.80 7.33
C PRO A 32 -1.65 10.50 8.72
N HIS A 33 -1.42 11.45 9.60
CA HIS A 33 -1.74 11.27 11.00
C HIS A 33 -3.25 11.20 11.14
N ARG A 34 -3.74 10.08 11.70
CA ARG A 34 -5.14 9.94 12.01
C ARG A 34 -5.36 10.47 13.42
N GLU A 35 -5.92 11.67 13.53
CA GLU A 35 -6.28 12.24 14.84
C GLU A 35 -7.31 11.34 15.54
N GLY A 36 -7.10 11.06 16.83
CA GLY A 36 -8.19 10.60 17.72
C GLY A 36 -8.22 9.13 18.15
N ARG A 37 -7.15 8.33 18.02
CA ARG A 37 -7.11 6.98 18.64
C ARG A 37 -6.22 6.91 19.87
N ALA A 38 -6.83 6.97 21.05
CA ALA A 38 -6.13 6.89 22.34
C ALA A 38 -5.93 5.44 22.85
N ASP A 39 -6.74 4.46 22.41
CA ASP A 39 -6.78 3.10 22.99
C ASP A 39 -6.65 1.96 21.95
N GLY A 40 -5.87 2.16 20.88
CA GLY A 40 -5.68 1.14 19.82
C GLY A 40 -4.22 0.80 19.54
N PRO A 41 -3.94 -0.23 18.71
CA PRO A 41 -2.60 -0.44 18.18
C PRO A 41 -2.10 0.85 17.51
N ALA A 42 -0.79 1.12 17.64
CA ALA A 42 -0.18 2.35 17.14
C ALA A 42 -0.42 2.63 15.64
N TYR A 43 -0.83 1.63 14.88
CA TYR A 43 -1.30 1.72 13.50
C TYR A 43 -2.49 0.79 13.28
N GLY A 44 -3.53 1.28 12.60
CA GLY A 44 -4.65 0.47 12.09
C GLY A 44 -4.30 -0.21 10.78
N LEU A 45 -5.25 -0.96 10.22
CA LEU A 45 -5.04 -1.74 9.00
C LEU A 45 -4.77 -0.83 7.78
N ALA A 46 -5.43 0.32 7.71
CA ALA A 46 -5.24 1.30 6.64
C ALA A 46 -3.80 1.83 6.63
N GLU A 47 -3.29 2.23 7.80
CA GLU A 47 -1.93 2.73 7.99
C GLU A 47 -0.88 1.65 7.68
N LEU A 48 -1.12 0.42 8.14
CA LEU A 48 -0.24 -0.71 7.84
C LEU A 48 -0.23 -1.03 6.34
N THR A 49 -1.39 -0.97 5.69
CA THR A 49 -1.51 -1.22 4.25
C THR A 49 -0.79 -0.18 3.43
N ALA A 50 -0.87 1.08 3.83
CA ALA A 50 -0.12 2.14 3.18
C ALA A 50 1.38 1.99 3.32
N PHE A 51 1.88 1.64 4.51
CA PHE A 51 3.29 1.30 4.70
C PHE A 51 3.71 0.14 3.81
N ALA A 52 2.94 -0.95 3.80
CA ALA A 52 3.24 -2.11 2.98
C ALA A 52 3.28 -1.73 1.49
N THR A 53 2.29 -0.98 1.01
CA THR A 53 2.21 -0.52 -0.39
C THR A 53 3.43 0.31 -0.76
N ALA A 54 3.81 1.31 0.05
CA ALA A 54 5.00 2.11 -0.21
C ALA A 54 6.29 1.27 -0.21
N VAL A 55 6.42 0.32 0.72
CA VAL A 55 7.56 -0.62 0.76
C VAL A 55 7.63 -1.45 -0.51
N ARG A 56 6.50 -1.93 -1.00
CA ARG A 56 6.45 -2.71 -2.24
C ARG A 56 6.76 -1.87 -3.48
N LEU A 57 6.32 -0.62 -3.52
CA LEU A 57 6.70 0.33 -4.57
C LEU A 57 8.22 0.59 -4.55
N MET A 58 8.82 0.78 -3.37
CA MET A 58 10.27 0.95 -3.26
C MET A 58 11.05 -0.31 -3.62
N ALA A 59 10.53 -1.49 -3.29
CA ALA A 59 11.09 -2.76 -3.73
C ALA A 59 11.05 -2.93 -5.26
N ALA A 60 10.09 -2.26 -5.92
CA ALA A 60 10.04 -2.10 -7.37
C ALA A 60 10.83 -0.88 -7.88
N PHE A 61 11.89 -0.49 -7.15
CA PHE A 61 12.83 0.59 -7.48
C PHE A 61 12.25 2.01 -7.50
N MET A 62 11.06 2.24 -6.96
CA MET A 62 10.54 3.59 -6.77
C MET A 62 11.28 4.30 -5.61
N VAL A 63 11.62 5.58 -5.78
CA VAL A 63 12.24 6.34 -4.68
C VAL A 63 11.22 6.61 -3.55
N PRO A 64 11.66 6.75 -2.28
CA PRO A 64 10.77 6.85 -1.13
C PRO A 64 9.78 8.03 -1.20
N SER A 65 10.24 9.20 -1.66
CA SER A 65 9.39 10.41 -1.78
C SER A 65 8.25 10.20 -2.77
N LEU A 66 8.52 9.56 -3.90
CA LEU A 66 7.52 9.25 -4.92
C LEU A 66 6.56 8.14 -4.45
N ALA A 67 7.08 7.08 -3.82
CA ALA A 67 6.26 6.01 -3.26
C ALA A 67 5.28 6.55 -2.22
N ALA A 68 5.73 7.43 -1.32
CA ALA A 68 4.86 8.08 -0.35
C ALA A 68 3.77 8.92 -1.02
N ARG A 69 4.12 9.73 -2.03
CA ARG A 69 3.14 10.55 -2.77
C ARG A 69 2.09 9.72 -3.49
N TYR A 70 2.47 8.65 -4.17
CA TYR A 70 1.50 7.75 -4.80
C TYR A 70 0.52 7.15 -3.79
N VAL A 71 1.03 6.72 -2.63
CA VAL A 71 0.17 6.16 -1.59
C VAL A 71 -0.78 7.21 -1.03
N ILE A 72 -0.30 8.44 -0.79
CA ILE A 72 -1.11 9.53 -0.23
C ILE A 72 -2.13 10.07 -1.25
N GLU A 73 -1.65 10.55 -2.40
CA GLU A 73 -2.47 11.27 -3.37
C GLU A 73 -3.36 10.36 -4.22
N CYS A 74 -2.99 9.09 -4.36
CA CYS A 74 -3.74 8.13 -5.18
C CYS A 74 -4.43 7.03 -4.34
N TRP A 75 -4.53 7.20 -3.02
CA TRP A 75 -5.17 6.22 -2.14
C TRP A 75 -6.56 5.75 -2.65
N PRO A 76 -7.47 6.63 -3.11
CA PRO A 76 -8.79 6.21 -3.58
C PRO A 76 -8.74 5.25 -4.78
N ARG A 77 -7.66 5.30 -5.58
CA ARG A 77 -7.42 4.36 -6.68
C ARG A 77 -6.77 3.07 -6.20
N LEU A 78 -5.88 3.13 -5.21
CA LEU A 78 -5.13 1.98 -4.70
C LEU A 78 -5.97 1.09 -3.77
N ALA A 79 -6.73 1.69 -2.86
CA ALA A 79 -7.45 0.98 -1.79
C ALA A 79 -8.39 -0.14 -2.30
N PRO A 80 -9.19 0.05 -3.37
CA PRO A 80 -10.01 -1.02 -3.92
C PRO A 80 -9.19 -2.23 -4.38
N ALA A 81 -8.04 -2.00 -5.01
CA ALA A 81 -7.14 -3.06 -5.48
C ALA A 81 -6.48 -3.82 -4.33
N LEU A 82 -6.14 -3.10 -3.27
CA LEU A 82 -5.55 -3.65 -2.04
C LEU A 82 -6.57 -4.54 -1.32
N LEU A 83 -7.83 -4.11 -1.23
CA LEU A 83 -8.93 -4.94 -0.72
C LEU A 83 -9.16 -6.17 -1.58
N ALA A 84 -9.21 -6.02 -2.90
CA ALA A 84 -9.39 -7.14 -3.82
C ALA A 84 -8.26 -8.16 -3.66
N GLY A 85 -7.01 -7.71 -3.47
CA GLY A 85 -5.87 -8.58 -3.21
C GLY A 85 -5.91 -9.29 -1.87
N ALA A 86 -6.62 -8.73 -0.88
CA ALA A 86 -6.79 -9.34 0.43
C ALA A 86 -7.89 -10.41 0.47
N ARG A 87 -8.66 -10.61 -0.62
CA ARG A 87 -9.92 -11.38 -0.64
C ARG A 87 -9.88 -12.70 0.13
N GLU A 88 -8.83 -13.49 -0.04
CA GLU A 88 -8.68 -14.81 0.58
C GLU A 88 -8.56 -14.76 2.11
N ALA A 89 -8.13 -13.62 2.67
CA ALA A 89 -8.00 -13.40 4.10
C ALA A 89 -9.18 -12.61 4.70
N LEU A 90 -10.19 -12.23 3.90
CA LEU A 90 -11.33 -11.46 4.37
C LEU A 90 -12.43 -12.37 4.94
N PRO A 91 -13.13 -11.95 6.01
CA PRO A 91 -14.30 -12.67 6.50
C PRO A 91 -15.37 -12.83 5.42
N VAL A 92 -16.01 -14.01 5.34
CA VAL A 92 -17.10 -14.29 4.39
C VAL A 92 -18.26 -13.30 4.56
N SER A 93 -18.54 -12.92 5.80
CA SER A 93 -19.55 -11.92 6.18
C SER A 93 -19.26 -10.53 5.58
N TYR A 94 -17.98 -10.16 5.45
CA TYR A 94 -17.57 -8.91 4.82
C TYR A 94 -17.78 -8.96 3.31
N LEU A 95 -17.31 -10.04 2.66
CA LEU A 95 -17.46 -10.25 1.22
C LEU A 95 -18.92 -10.28 0.76
N ALA A 96 -19.81 -10.86 1.56
CA ALA A 96 -21.25 -10.89 1.28
C ALA A 96 -21.89 -9.49 1.22
N ARG A 97 -21.40 -8.53 2.02
CA ARG A 97 -21.93 -7.16 2.10
C ARG A 97 -21.22 -6.19 1.16
N ARG A 98 -20.01 -6.53 0.72
CA ARG A 98 -19.10 -5.68 -0.05
C ARG A 98 -18.47 -6.50 -1.17
N PRO A 99 -19.16 -6.65 -2.31
CA PRO A 99 -18.56 -7.31 -3.46
C PRO A 99 -17.30 -6.55 -3.88
N LEU A 100 -16.23 -7.31 -4.09
CA LEU A 100 -14.94 -6.81 -4.58
C LEU A 100 -14.76 -7.24 -6.03
N GLY A 101 -14.14 -6.37 -6.82
CA GLY A 101 -13.73 -6.70 -8.19
C GLY A 101 -12.59 -7.72 -8.22
N ASN A 102 -12.07 -7.98 -9.43
CA ASN A 102 -10.94 -8.89 -9.66
C ASN A 102 -9.65 -8.13 -10.01
N GLU A 103 -9.67 -6.81 -9.88
CA GLU A 103 -8.56 -5.93 -10.20
C GLU A 103 -7.59 -5.87 -9.02
N THR A 104 -6.62 -6.79 -9.00
CA THR A 104 -5.61 -6.93 -7.93
C THR A 104 -4.23 -6.45 -8.34
N VAL A 105 -4.06 -5.97 -9.58
CA VAL A 105 -2.77 -5.50 -10.07
C VAL A 105 -2.81 -4.01 -10.31
N ILE A 106 -1.85 -3.30 -9.71
CA ILE A 106 -1.65 -1.86 -9.88
C ILE A 106 -0.48 -1.67 -10.85
N VAL A 107 -0.70 -0.93 -11.92
CA VAL A 107 0.31 -0.55 -12.91
C VAL A 107 0.50 0.96 -12.85
N ILE A 108 1.75 1.40 -12.71
CA ILE A 108 2.12 2.81 -12.58
C ILE A 108 3.06 3.20 -13.72
N ALA A 109 2.72 4.26 -14.45
CA ALA A 109 3.48 4.75 -15.59
C ALA A 109 4.93 5.12 -15.20
N PRO A 110 5.88 4.98 -16.12
CA PRO A 110 7.29 5.26 -15.87
C PRO A 110 7.61 6.76 -15.90
N SER A 111 6.69 7.62 -16.33
CA SER A 111 6.91 9.07 -16.50
C SER A 111 7.44 9.74 -15.22
N ALA A 112 6.84 9.43 -14.06
CA ALA A 112 7.32 9.93 -12.78
C ALA A 112 8.71 9.40 -12.38
N LEU A 113 9.10 8.21 -12.87
CA LEU A 113 10.43 7.64 -12.64
C LEU A 113 11.49 8.25 -13.55
N HIS A 114 11.11 8.61 -14.78
CA HIS A 114 12.01 9.22 -15.76
C HIS A 114 12.43 10.64 -15.34
N ASP A 115 11.52 11.42 -14.76
CA ASP A 115 11.79 12.79 -14.31
C ASP A 115 12.75 12.82 -13.09
N LEU A 116 12.65 11.84 -12.20
CA LEU A 116 13.58 11.66 -11.07
C LEU A 116 15.01 11.34 -11.52
N GLY A 117 15.19 10.62 -12.64
CA GLY A 117 16.51 10.36 -13.21
C GLY A 117 17.22 11.62 -13.73
N ARG A 118 16.47 12.70 -14.00
CA ARG A 118 17.01 13.99 -14.47
C ARG A 118 17.21 14.99 -13.34
N GLN A 119 16.37 14.97 -12.32
CA GLN A 119 16.54 15.76 -11.10
C GLN A 119 17.36 14.95 -10.10
N GLY A 120 18.69 15.18 -10.03
CA GLY A 120 19.60 14.54 -9.07
C GLY A 120 19.33 14.89 -7.59
N ARG A 121 18.12 14.65 -7.10
CA ARG A 121 17.61 15.02 -5.78
C ARG A 121 17.10 13.77 -5.09
N HIS A 122 17.99 13.12 -4.34
CA HIS A 122 17.69 11.89 -3.63
C HIS A 122 16.85 12.10 -2.35
N ASP A 123 16.68 13.34 -1.86
CA ASP A 123 16.07 13.61 -0.54
C ASP A 123 14.99 14.70 -0.49
N GLU A 124 14.69 15.40 -1.60
CA GLU A 124 13.62 16.41 -1.61
C GLU A 124 12.27 15.79 -1.98
N ARG A 125 11.17 16.37 -1.47
CA ARG A 125 9.80 16.03 -1.89
C ARG A 125 9.70 16.26 -3.40
N TYR A 126 9.57 15.18 -4.18
CA TYR A 126 9.31 15.28 -5.61
C TYR A 126 8.04 16.12 -5.81
N ALA A 127 8.13 17.22 -6.56
CA ALA A 127 7.01 18.14 -6.79
C ALA A 127 6.43 18.05 -8.21
N GLY A 128 6.95 17.15 -9.05
CA GLY A 128 6.44 16.95 -10.39
C GLY A 128 5.09 16.21 -10.41
N THR A 129 4.44 16.19 -11.57
CA THR A 129 3.17 15.48 -11.77
C THR A 129 3.38 13.98 -11.56
N LEU A 130 2.44 13.32 -10.86
CA LEU A 130 2.43 11.86 -10.75
C LEU A 130 2.06 11.24 -12.11
N GLY A 131 2.66 10.09 -12.40
CA GLY A 131 2.32 9.31 -13.58
C GLY A 131 0.95 8.66 -13.43
N ASP A 132 0.39 8.23 -14.56
CA ASP A 132 -0.89 7.54 -14.58
C ASP A 132 -0.83 6.22 -13.81
N ILE A 133 -1.99 5.84 -13.27
CA ILE A 133 -2.19 4.57 -12.57
C ILE A 133 -3.36 3.85 -13.21
N ALA A 134 -3.14 2.58 -13.54
CA ALA A 134 -4.18 1.65 -13.94
C ALA A 134 -4.31 0.54 -12.90
N VAL A 135 -5.54 0.25 -12.49
CA VAL A 135 -5.86 -0.92 -11.67
C VAL A 135 -6.56 -1.92 -12.58
N VAL A 136 -5.99 -3.12 -12.68
CA VAL A 136 -6.39 -4.12 -13.68
C VAL A 136 -6.41 -5.50 -13.08
N SER A 137 -7.12 -6.41 -13.75
CA SER A 137 -7.04 -7.84 -13.45
C SER A 137 -5.64 -8.39 -13.80
N PRO A 138 -5.20 -9.48 -13.16
CA PRO A 138 -3.91 -10.11 -13.47
C PRO A 138 -3.71 -10.42 -14.96
N ALA A 139 -4.78 -10.87 -15.63
CA ALA A 139 -4.75 -11.20 -17.06
C ALA A 139 -4.45 -9.98 -17.97
N SER A 140 -4.77 -8.76 -17.52
CA SER A 140 -4.59 -7.53 -18.30
C SER A 140 -3.32 -6.75 -17.92
N ALA A 141 -2.55 -7.22 -16.92
CA ALA A 141 -1.42 -6.49 -16.35
C ALA A 141 -0.33 -6.17 -17.38
N ILE A 142 0.06 -7.16 -18.19
CA ILE A 142 1.12 -6.99 -19.19
C ILE A 142 0.70 -5.99 -20.26
N ASP A 143 -0.53 -6.07 -20.76
CA ASP A 143 -1.02 -5.16 -21.79
C ASP A 143 -1.25 -3.74 -21.26
N ALA A 144 -1.64 -3.60 -20.00
CA ALA A 144 -1.68 -2.29 -19.33
C ALA A 144 -0.28 -1.69 -19.21
N ALA A 145 0.70 -2.44 -18.72
CA ALA A 145 2.09 -1.98 -18.61
C ALA A 145 2.67 -1.59 -19.98
N ARG A 146 2.41 -2.37 -21.03
CA ARG A 146 2.84 -2.03 -22.41
C ARG A 146 2.21 -0.72 -22.91
N ARG A 147 0.90 -0.54 -22.72
CA ARG A 147 0.20 0.70 -23.12
C ARG A 147 0.71 1.93 -22.41
N MET A 148 1.21 1.77 -21.17
CA MET A 148 1.78 2.84 -20.36
C MET A 148 3.28 3.07 -20.63
N GLY A 149 3.88 2.34 -21.58
CA GLY A 149 5.29 2.50 -21.94
C GLY A 149 6.26 1.82 -20.97
N GLY A 150 5.81 0.80 -20.24
CA GLY A 150 6.52 0.18 -19.12
C GLY A 150 5.95 0.65 -17.78
N GLY A 151 6.62 0.34 -16.67
CA GLY A 151 6.20 0.84 -15.37
C GLY A 151 6.45 -0.10 -14.19
N VAL A 152 6.03 0.35 -13.02
CA VAL A 152 5.97 -0.48 -11.81
C VAL A 152 4.68 -1.29 -11.85
N VAL A 153 4.81 -2.60 -11.70
CA VAL A 153 3.68 -3.53 -11.58
C VAL A 153 3.67 -4.09 -10.17
N LEU A 154 2.56 -3.86 -9.46
CA LEU A 154 2.37 -4.32 -8.10
C LEU A 154 1.16 -5.26 -8.04
N ASP A 155 1.42 -6.52 -7.76
CA ASP A 155 0.37 -7.50 -7.43
C ASP A 155 0.05 -7.42 -5.93
N THR A 156 -1.18 -7.04 -5.60
CA THR A 156 -1.63 -6.86 -4.21
C THR A 156 -1.84 -8.19 -3.49
N THR A 157 -2.10 -9.28 -4.22
CA THR A 157 -2.27 -10.63 -3.65
C THR A 157 -0.98 -11.15 -3.00
N ALA A 158 0.18 -10.63 -3.42
CA ALA A 158 1.48 -11.07 -2.92
C ALA A 158 1.73 -10.70 -1.44
N PHE A 159 1.05 -9.68 -0.91
CA PHE A 159 1.30 -9.17 0.44
C PHE A 159 0.05 -8.90 1.28
N MET A 160 -1.09 -8.57 0.65
CA MET A 160 -2.29 -8.19 1.39
C MET A 160 -2.89 -9.30 2.25
N PRO A 161 -2.98 -10.58 1.80
CA PRO A 161 -3.51 -11.65 2.65
C PRO A 161 -2.71 -11.83 3.94
N LYS A 162 -1.37 -11.82 3.83
CA LYS A 162 -0.46 -11.92 4.98
C LYS A 162 -0.59 -10.73 5.92
N LEU A 163 -0.80 -9.53 5.37
CA LEU A 163 -0.96 -8.32 6.17
C LEU A 163 -2.25 -8.37 6.98
N VAL A 164 -3.37 -8.74 6.35
CA VAL A 164 -4.68 -8.83 7.02
C VAL A 164 -4.65 -9.93 8.07
N ALA A 165 -4.17 -11.13 7.74
CA ALA A 165 -4.06 -12.22 8.71
C ALA A 165 -3.20 -11.82 9.92
N GLY A 166 -2.01 -11.27 9.66
CA GLY A 166 -1.12 -10.82 10.73
C GLY A 166 -1.69 -9.67 11.57
N PHE A 167 -2.53 -8.81 10.99
CA PHE A 167 -3.23 -7.76 11.74
C PHE A 167 -4.30 -8.36 12.67
N VAL A 168 -5.15 -9.25 12.16
CA VAL A 168 -6.20 -9.92 12.92
C VAL A 168 -5.59 -10.70 14.09
N ASP A 169 -4.53 -11.48 13.84
CA ASP A 169 -3.83 -12.27 14.85
C ASP A 169 -3.18 -11.38 15.93
N ALA A 170 -2.59 -10.26 15.53
CA ALA A 170 -1.85 -9.39 16.45
C ALA A 170 -2.74 -8.45 17.27
N ALA A 171 -3.89 -8.06 16.74
CA ALA A 171 -4.79 -7.11 17.40
C ALA A 171 -5.71 -7.77 18.44
N ILE A 172 -5.79 -9.11 18.49
CA ILE A 172 -6.84 -9.85 19.23
C ILE A 172 -8.21 -9.21 18.92
N ALA A 173 -8.41 -8.83 17.66
CA ALA A 173 -9.55 -8.06 17.23
C ALA A 173 -10.78 -8.95 17.12
N THR A 174 -11.95 -8.45 17.51
CA THR A 174 -13.20 -9.13 17.16
C THR A 174 -13.41 -9.05 15.64
N GLU A 175 -14.30 -9.90 15.11
CA GLU A 175 -14.67 -9.82 13.69
C GLU A 175 -15.24 -8.42 13.35
N GLN A 176 -15.98 -7.81 14.28
CA GLN A 176 -16.55 -6.47 14.11
C GLN A 176 -15.45 -5.38 14.04
N ASP A 177 -14.42 -5.47 14.88
CA ASP A 177 -13.27 -4.55 14.81
C ASP A 177 -12.52 -4.71 13.48
N THR A 178 -12.34 -5.95 13.03
CA THR A 178 -11.73 -6.25 11.73
C THR A 178 -12.54 -5.65 10.58
N MET A 179 -13.87 -5.78 10.62
CA MET A 179 -14.76 -5.22 9.61
C MET A 179 -14.70 -3.69 9.57
N LEU A 180 -14.65 -3.04 10.74
CA LEU A 180 -14.46 -1.60 10.83
C LEU A 180 -13.14 -1.19 10.19
N GLU A 181 -12.04 -1.86 10.51
CA GLU A 181 -10.73 -1.58 9.92
C GLU A 181 -10.69 -1.77 8.40
N LEU A 182 -11.41 -2.76 7.87
CA LEU A 182 -11.54 -2.98 6.43
C LEU A 182 -12.35 -1.87 5.74
N ASP A 183 -13.43 -1.40 6.36
CA ASP A 183 -14.19 -0.25 5.87
C ASP A 183 -13.32 1.04 5.94
N LEU A 184 -12.53 1.20 7.00
CA LEU A 184 -11.60 2.31 7.14
C LEU A 184 -10.51 2.28 6.06
N LEU A 185 -9.97 1.10 5.74
CA LEU A 185 -9.03 0.95 4.64
C LEU A 185 -9.66 1.35 3.30
N ARG A 186 -10.91 0.95 3.07
CA ARG A 186 -11.66 1.27 1.84
C ARG A 186 -11.87 2.77 1.65
N PHE A 187 -12.21 3.47 2.73
CA PHE A 187 -12.70 4.85 2.67
C PHE A 187 -11.76 5.87 3.30
N ALA A 188 -10.55 5.49 3.73
CA ALA A 188 -9.60 6.44 4.27
C ALA A 188 -9.34 7.55 3.25
N THR A 189 -9.57 8.79 3.66
CA THR A 189 -9.14 9.99 2.94
C THR A 189 -7.96 10.60 3.67
N TRP A 190 -7.00 11.07 2.88
CA TRP A 190 -5.67 11.43 3.29
C TRP A 190 -5.52 12.91 2.89
N ASP A 191 -6.26 13.78 3.58
CA ASP A 191 -6.31 15.23 3.30
C ASP A 191 -5.16 15.97 4.01
#